data_AF-A0A433WS50-F1
#
_entry.id   AF-A0A433WS50-F1
#
_cell.length_a   1.000
_cell.length_b   1.000
_cell.length_c   1.000
_cell.angle_alpha   90.00
_cell.angle_beta   90.00
_cell.angle_gamma   90.00
#
_symmetry.space_group_name_H-M   'P 1'
#
loop_
_entity.id
_entity.type
_entity.pdbx_description
1 polymer ?
#
loop_
_entity_poly.entity_id
_entity_poly.type
_entity_poly.pdbx_seq_one_letter_code
_entity_poly.pdbx_strand_id
1 'polypeptide(L)'
;MGMAAASPAPQNLAQCVASLPDTPDLVQEAAQNWLRRGGGGEARDCLAQADLALGDYREAAQQYETLAMQGGPRKSLSPQGRRAGQPEAGSEGEREAGYAARAAEAWLLAGDGAAAERAARQALLVSSSSPGKVRSDLTLLLARSLSMQGHYAAAIQALGVLPDNGKNTDPVLVRALVLRAGAYRQLGRNADGLVDVTRALTLQPDDIEALLERGILNVRLTRYAQARSDWDRVIALAPDGHEAYLARQDEAVLDSDPDQD
;
A
#
# COMPACT_ATOMS: atom_id res chain seq x y z
N MET A 1 -21.38 37.83 -14.18
CA MET A 1 -21.45 36.54 -13.47
C MET A 1 -21.61 35.46 -14.52
N GLY A 2 -20.50 34.84 -14.94
CA GLY A 2 -20.54 33.73 -15.89
C GLY A 2 -20.82 32.45 -15.13
N MET A 3 -21.92 31.76 -15.45
CA MET A 3 -22.15 30.39 -15.01
C MET A 3 -21.03 29.53 -15.57
N ALA A 4 -20.17 28.99 -14.69
CA ALA A 4 -19.29 27.90 -15.08
C ALA A 4 -20.18 26.75 -15.55
N ALA A 5 -20.07 26.38 -16.82
CA ALA A 5 -20.77 25.23 -17.35
C ALA A 5 -20.37 24.01 -16.52
N ALA A 6 -21.35 23.34 -15.89
CA ALA A 6 -21.11 22.09 -15.20
C ALA A 6 -20.42 21.13 -16.18
N SER A 7 -19.19 20.72 -15.85
CA SER A 7 -18.46 19.71 -16.63
C SER A 7 -19.36 18.48 -16.80
N PRO A 8 -19.47 17.91 -18.01
CA PRO A 8 -20.34 16.78 -18.24
C PRO A 8 -19.91 15.62 -17.34
N ALA A 9 -20.88 14.99 -16.66
CA ALA A 9 -20.64 13.81 -15.83
C ALA A 9 -19.83 12.75 -16.61
N PRO A 10 -18.82 12.10 -16.01
CA PRO A 10 -18.02 11.10 -16.70
C PRO A 10 -18.94 9.97 -17.18
N GLN A 11 -18.84 9.67 -18.48
CA GLN A 11 -19.67 8.68 -19.17
C GLN A 11 -19.04 7.28 -19.14
N ASN A 12 -17.77 7.20 -18.74
CA ASN A 12 -17.01 5.97 -18.59
C ASN A 12 -15.88 6.15 -17.57
N LEU A 13 -15.25 5.04 -17.16
CA LEU A 13 -14.18 5.04 -16.17
C LEU A 13 -12.95 5.87 -16.61
N ALA A 14 -12.62 5.90 -17.91
CA ALA A 14 -11.47 6.65 -18.40
C ALA A 14 -11.64 8.17 -18.21
N GLN A 15 -12.84 8.69 -18.49
CA GLN A 15 -13.17 10.11 -18.24
C GLN A 15 -13.16 10.45 -16.74
N CYS A 16 -13.62 9.51 -15.91
CA CYS A 16 -13.55 9.66 -14.46
C CYS A 16 -12.09 9.81 -14.01
N VAL A 17 -11.23 8.85 -14.36
CA VAL A 17 -9.81 8.85 -13.98
C VAL A 17 -9.10 10.13 -14.46
N ALA A 18 -9.41 10.59 -15.67
CA ALA A 18 -8.80 11.81 -16.22
C ALA A 18 -9.18 13.10 -15.46
N SER A 19 -10.34 13.14 -14.79
CA SER A 19 -10.86 14.35 -14.13
C SER A 19 -10.58 14.38 -12.61
N LEU A 20 -10.20 13.24 -12.02
CA LEU A 20 -9.95 13.08 -10.59
C LEU A 20 -8.90 14.05 -10.00
N PRO A 21 -7.74 14.29 -10.65
CA PRO A 21 -6.71 15.15 -10.06
C PRO A 21 -7.17 16.59 -9.84
N ASP A 22 -8.06 17.08 -10.72
CA ASP A 22 -8.47 18.48 -10.71
C ASP A 22 -9.78 18.72 -9.95
N THR A 23 -10.71 17.76 -9.98
CA THR A 23 -12.10 17.95 -9.51
C THR A 23 -12.69 16.71 -8.82
N PRO A 24 -12.05 16.19 -7.75
CA PRO A 24 -12.45 14.92 -7.14
C PRO A 24 -13.87 14.96 -6.53
N ASP A 25 -14.31 16.11 -6.01
CA ASP A 25 -15.65 16.35 -5.45
C ASP A 25 -16.74 16.25 -6.53
N LEU A 26 -16.54 16.90 -7.68
CA LEU A 26 -17.47 16.83 -8.81
C LEU A 26 -17.52 15.43 -9.41
N VAL A 27 -16.36 14.75 -9.48
CA VAL A 27 -16.29 13.36 -9.93
C VAL A 27 -17.06 12.45 -8.99
N GLN A 28 -16.93 12.62 -7.67
CA GLN A 28 -17.66 11.84 -6.66
C GLN A 28 -19.18 11.98 -6.87
N GLU A 29 -19.69 13.21 -6.94
CA GLU A 29 -21.13 13.46 -7.15
C GLU A 29 -21.62 12.85 -8.46
N ALA A 30 -20.85 13.01 -9.53
CA ALA A 30 -21.20 12.49 -10.84
C ALA A 30 -21.17 10.96 -10.90
N ALA A 31 -20.22 10.32 -10.21
CA ALA A 31 -20.11 8.87 -10.07
C ALA A 31 -21.29 8.29 -9.27
N GLN A 32 -21.69 8.94 -8.16
CA GLN A 32 -22.89 8.57 -7.40
C GLN A 32 -24.16 8.65 -8.27
N ASN A 33 -24.29 9.73 -9.05
CA ASN A 33 -25.38 9.90 -10.00
C ASN A 33 -25.37 8.80 -11.07
N TRP A 34 -24.21 8.44 -11.60
CA TRP A 34 -24.05 7.38 -12.59
C TRP A 34 -24.43 6.01 -12.00
N LEU A 35 -24.02 5.73 -10.76
CA LEU A 35 -24.38 4.51 -10.06
C LEU A 35 -25.90 4.39 -9.84
N ARG A 36 -26.58 5.49 -9.44
CA ARG A 36 -28.05 5.54 -9.32
C ARG A 36 -28.78 5.25 -10.62
N ARG A 37 -28.19 5.60 -11.76
CA ARG A 37 -28.73 5.33 -13.11
C ARG A 37 -28.35 3.95 -13.66
N GLY A 38 -27.73 3.08 -12.85
CA GLY A 38 -27.37 1.73 -13.27
C GLY A 38 -25.99 1.58 -13.93
N GLY A 39 -25.06 2.51 -13.65
CA GLY A 39 -23.69 2.48 -14.19
C GLY A 39 -22.83 1.27 -13.79
N GLY A 40 -23.30 0.44 -12.86
CA GLY A 40 -22.67 -0.84 -12.50
C GLY A 40 -21.27 -0.69 -11.89
N GLY A 41 -20.40 -1.65 -12.19
CA GLY A 41 -19.05 -1.73 -11.61
C GLY A 41 -18.14 -0.56 -11.99
N GLU A 42 -18.26 -0.02 -13.20
CA GLU A 42 -17.42 1.12 -13.63
C GLU A 42 -17.77 2.41 -12.87
N ALA A 43 -19.07 2.66 -12.65
CA ALA A 43 -19.51 3.78 -11.83
C ALA A 43 -19.05 3.65 -10.38
N ARG A 44 -19.08 2.43 -9.84
CA ARG A 44 -18.60 2.15 -8.48
C ARG A 44 -17.09 2.28 -8.35
N ASP A 45 -16.33 1.82 -9.33
CA ASP A 45 -14.85 1.97 -9.34
C ASP A 45 -14.48 3.45 -9.42
N CYS A 46 -15.16 4.21 -10.27
CA CYS A 46 -15.03 5.66 -10.34
C CYS A 46 -15.34 6.34 -8.99
N LEU A 47 -16.44 5.95 -8.34
CA LEU A 47 -16.82 6.48 -7.03
C LEU A 47 -15.74 6.16 -5.98
N ALA A 48 -15.28 4.91 -5.92
CA ALA A 48 -14.24 4.50 -4.97
C ALA A 48 -12.93 5.28 -5.14
N GLN A 49 -12.57 5.61 -6.38
CA GLN A 49 -11.39 6.43 -6.68
C GLN A 49 -11.57 7.89 -6.27
N ALA A 50 -12.78 8.44 -6.43
CA ALA A 50 -13.11 9.77 -5.95
C ALA A 50 -13.10 9.85 -4.42
N ASP A 51 -13.70 8.87 -3.76
CA ASP A 51 -13.68 8.73 -2.29
C ASP A 51 -12.22 8.66 -1.77
N LEU A 52 -11.34 7.88 -2.41
CA LEU A 52 -9.90 7.85 -2.07
C LEU A 52 -9.23 9.22 -2.23
N ALA A 53 -9.51 9.93 -3.31
CA ALA A 53 -8.91 11.24 -3.59
C ALA A 53 -9.35 12.31 -2.59
N LEU A 54 -10.57 12.19 -2.05
CA LEU A 54 -11.13 13.09 -1.04
C LEU A 54 -10.74 12.73 0.40
N GLY A 55 -10.13 11.56 0.62
CA GLY A 55 -9.79 11.07 1.95
C GLY A 55 -10.91 10.28 2.64
N ASP A 56 -12.00 9.99 1.93
CA ASP A 56 -13.13 9.17 2.39
C ASP A 56 -12.77 7.67 2.30
N TYR A 57 -11.70 7.29 3.03
CA TYR A 57 -11.06 5.98 2.87
C TYR A 57 -11.97 4.80 3.23
N ARG A 58 -12.88 4.98 4.19
CA ARG A 58 -13.82 3.94 4.63
C ARG A 58 -14.87 3.67 3.56
N GLU A 59 -15.38 4.73 2.95
CA GLU A 59 -16.34 4.71 1.85
C GLU A 59 -15.71 4.03 0.63
N ALA A 60 -14.50 4.46 0.25
CA ALA A 60 -13.73 3.84 -0.83
C ALA A 60 -13.54 2.33 -0.61
N ALA A 61 -13.14 1.93 0.59
CA ALA A 61 -12.91 0.53 0.92
C ALA A 61 -14.18 -0.31 0.75
N GLN A 62 -15.34 0.18 1.21
CA GLN A 62 -16.63 -0.50 1.05
C GLN A 62 -17.04 -0.64 -0.42
N GLN A 63 -16.77 0.37 -1.25
CA GLN A 63 -17.01 0.28 -2.69
C GLN A 63 -16.15 -0.82 -3.32
N TYR A 64 -14.86 -0.91 -2.95
CA TYR A 64 -13.96 -1.95 -3.45
C TYR A 64 -14.31 -3.36 -2.96
N GLU A 65 -14.72 -3.53 -1.70
CA GLU A 65 -15.24 -4.82 -1.22
C GLU A 65 -16.47 -5.26 -2.03
N THR A 66 -17.37 -4.32 -2.31
CA THR A 66 -18.54 -4.58 -3.14
C THR A 66 -18.14 -5.00 -4.56
N LEU A 67 -17.12 -4.37 -5.15
CA LEU A 67 -16.59 -4.74 -6.47
C LEU A 67 -15.93 -6.11 -6.47
N ALA A 68 -15.19 -6.45 -5.41
CA ALA A 68 -14.57 -7.74 -5.24
C ALA A 68 -15.64 -8.85 -5.18
N MET A 69 -16.69 -8.68 -4.38
CA MET A 69 -17.78 -9.67 -4.26
C MET A 69 -18.61 -9.83 -5.54
N GLN A 70 -18.68 -8.80 -6.40
CA GLN A 70 -19.55 -8.79 -7.57
C GLN A 70 -18.90 -9.31 -8.86
N GLY A 71 -17.57 -9.51 -8.87
CA GLY A 71 -16.85 -10.03 -10.04
C GLY A 71 -16.96 -9.13 -11.27
N GLY A 72 -16.61 -7.82 -11.17
CA GLY A 72 -16.62 -6.90 -12.31
C GLY A 72 -17.99 -6.74 -13.00
N PRO A 73 -18.12 -5.98 -14.13
CA PRO A 73 -19.41 -5.81 -14.78
C PRO A 73 -19.85 -7.15 -15.38
N ARG A 74 -20.91 -7.74 -14.82
CA ARG A 74 -21.78 -8.73 -15.48
C ARG A 74 -22.39 -8.11 -16.74
N LYS A 75 -21.61 -7.95 -17.81
CA LYS A 75 -22.19 -7.88 -19.15
C LYS A 75 -22.31 -9.31 -19.64
N SER A 76 -23.55 -9.75 -19.78
CA SER A 76 -23.93 -10.79 -20.73
C SER A 76 -23.23 -10.52 -22.06
N LEU A 77 -22.09 -11.17 -22.30
CA LEU A 77 -21.57 -11.30 -23.64
C LEU A 77 -22.40 -12.39 -24.29
N SER A 78 -23.36 -11.98 -25.12
CA SER A 78 -23.88 -12.85 -26.18
C SER A 78 -22.68 -13.54 -26.87
N PRO A 79 -22.74 -14.84 -27.22
CA PRO A 79 -21.58 -15.60 -27.69
C PRO A 79 -20.88 -15.07 -28.96
N GLN A 80 -21.42 -14.04 -29.60
CA GLN A 80 -21.02 -13.58 -30.94
C GLN A 80 -20.03 -12.40 -30.95
N GLY A 81 -19.47 -12.01 -29.80
CA GLY A 81 -18.59 -10.83 -29.69
C GLY A 81 -17.08 -11.09 -29.55
N ARG A 82 -16.59 -12.34 -29.61
CA ARG A 82 -15.15 -12.62 -29.45
C ARG A 82 -14.37 -12.20 -30.70
N ARG A 83 -13.65 -11.08 -30.63
CA ARG A 83 -12.53 -10.81 -31.55
C ARG A 83 -11.26 -11.44 -30.99
N ALA A 84 -10.62 -12.29 -31.79
CA ALA A 84 -9.29 -12.81 -31.49
C ALA A 84 -8.27 -11.66 -31.49
N GLY A 85 -7.44 -11.58 -30.43
CA GLY A 85 -6.25 -10.71 -30.42
C GLY A 85 -6.29 -9.44 -29.56
N GLN A 86 -7.23 -9.29 -28.61
CA GLN A 86 -7.11 -8.26 -27.56
C GLN A 86 -6.40 -8.85 -26.33
N PRO A 87 -5.48 -8.12 -25.67
CA PRO A 87 -4.87 -8.58 -24.42
C PRO A 87 -5.99 -8.79 -23.39
N GLU A 88 -6.08 -10.02 -22.88
CA GLU A 88 -7.09 -10.41 -21.90
C GLU A 88 -6.93 -9.53 -20.66
N ALA A 89 -7.89 -8.64 -20.41
CA ALA A 89 -8.12 -8.14 -19.06
C ALA A 89 -8.22 -9.39 -18.16
N GLY A 90 -7.40 -9.45 -17.11
CA GLY A 90 -7.13 -10.66 -16.33
C GLY A 90 -8.37 -11.47 -15.94
N SER A 91 -8.15 -12.74 -15.58
CA SER A 91 -9.21 -13.67 -15.18
C SER A 91 -10.14 -13.05 -14.13
N GLU A 92 -11.40 -13.50 -14.05
CA GLU A 92 -12.37 -12.98 -13.07
C GLU A 92 -11.80 -12.96 -11.63
N GLY A 93 -11.04 -14.01 -11.26
CA GLY A 93 -10.35 -14.08 -9.98
C GLY A 93 -9.21 -13.07 -9.82
N GLU A 94 -8.49 -12.70 -10.88
CA GLU A 94 -7.46 -11.64 -10.82
C GLU A 94 -8.08 -10.25 -10.66
N ARG A 95 -9.24 -10.02 -11.27
CA ARG A 95 -10.00 -8.78 -11.08
C ARG A 95 -10.55 -8.67 -9.67
N GLU A 96 -11.11 -9.76 -9.14
CA GLU A 96 -11.54 -9.84 -7.75
C GLU A 96 -10.37 -9.58 -6.79
N ALA A 97 -9.22 -10.22 -7.02
CA ALA A 97 -8.01 -10.01 -6.23
C ALA A 97 -7.57 -8.55 -6.25
N GLY A 98 -7.61 -7.90 -7.42
CA GLY A 98 -7.27 -6.49 -7.57
C GLY A 98 -8.18 -5.57 -6.77
N TYR A 99 -9.49 -5.79 -6.78
CA TYR A 99 -10.41 -4.99 -5.96
C TYR A 99 -10.27 -5.27 -4.47
N ALA A 100 -10.09 -6.54 -4.08
CA ALA A 100 -9.83 -6.89 -2.68
C ALA A 100 -8.51 -6.28 -2.16
N ALA A 101 -7.47 -6.19 -3.00
CA ALA A 101 -6.22 -5.50 -2.68
C ALA A 101 -6.44 -3.99 -2.43
N ARG A 102 -7.18 -3.32 -3.33
CA ARG A 102 -7.51 -1.90 -3.17
C ARG A 102 -8.39 -1.63 -1.95
N ALA A 103 -9.31 -2.55 -1.63
CA ALA A 103 -10.06 -2.50 -0.38
C ALA A 103 -9.13 -2.59 0.84
N ALA A 104 -8.16 -3.50 0.84
CA ALA A 104 -7.19 -3.62 1.92
C ALA A 104 -6.35 -2.34 2.10
N GLU A 105 -5.89 -1.75 1.00
CA GLU A 105 -5.16 -0.47 1.02
C GLU A 105 -6.01 0.67 1.59
N ALA A 106 -7.25 0.80 1.13
CA ALA A 106 -8.18 1.81 1.61
C ALA A 106 -8.49 1.62 3.12
N TRP A 107 -8.65 0.37 3.57
CA TRP A 107 -8.83 0.08 5.00
C TRP A 107 -7.61 0.42 5.85
N LEU A 108 -6.39 0.21 5.34
CA LEU A 108 -5.16 0.66 6.01
C LEU A 108 -5.14 2.19 6.15
N LEU A 109 -5.51 2.93 5.10
CA LEU A 109 -5.61 4.39 5.15
C LEU A 109 -6.70 4.87 6.13
N ALA A 110 -7.80 4.13 6.24
CA ALA A 110 -8.87 4.37 7.21
C ALA A 110 -8.50 3.98 8.65
N GLY A 111 -7.33 3.39 8.88
CA GLY A 111 -6.88 2.89 10.20
C GLY A 111 -7.60 1.63 10.67
N ASP A 112 -8.30 0.90 9.80
CA ASP A 112 -9.06 -0.31 10.13
C ASP A 112 -8.27 -1.56 9.75
N GLY A 113 -7.27 -1.90 10.58
CA GLY A 113 -6.36 -3.03 10.31
C GLY A 113 -7.09 -4.38 10.20
N ALA A 114 -8.18 -4.58 10.95
CA ALA A 114 -8.95 -5.82 10.92
C ALA A 114 -9.73 -5.99 9.61
N ALA A 115 -10.31 -4.90 9.08
CA ALA A 115 -10.94 -4.93 7.76
C ALA A 115 -9.90 -5.10 6.63
N ALA A 116 -8.75 -4.42 6.75
CA ALA A 116 -7.65 -4.58 5.81
C ALA A 116 -7.13 -6.03 5.75
N GLU A 117 -6.99 -6.69 6.90
CA GLU A 117 -6.56 -8.08 6.97
C GLU A 117 -7.55 -9.01 6.25
N ARG A 118 -8.86 -8.83 6.47
CA ARG A 118 -9.88 -9.65 5.79
C ARG A 118 -9.80 -9.50 4.27
N ALA A 119 -9.70 -8.27 3.79
CA ALA A 119 -9.61 -7.97 2.36
C ALA A 119 -8.32 -8.54 1.74
N ALA A 120 -7.17 -8.38 2.41
CA ALA A 120 -5.89 -8.94 1.93
C ALA A 120 -5.90 -10.48 1.89
N ARG A 121 -6.51 -11.13 2.89
CA ARG A 121 -6.67 -12.60 2.89
C ARG A 121 -7.59 -13.08 1.78
N GLN A 122 -8.69 -12.36 1.51
CA GLN A 122 -9.56 -12.66 0.38
C GLN A 122 -8.78 -12.57 -0.93
N ALA A 123 -8.03 -11.48 -1.15
CA ALA A 123 -7.23 -11.30 -2.35
C ALA A 123 -6.25 -12.46 -2.58
N LEU A 124 -5.53 -12.89 -1.51
CA LEU A 124 -4.61 -14.02 -1.56
C LEU A 124 -5.29 -15.35 -1.89
N LEU A 125 -6.51 -15.56 -1.38
CA LEU A 125 -7.28 -16.78 -1.61
C LEU A 125 -7.68 -16.91 -3.08
N VAL A 126 -8.17 -15.83 -3.69
CA VAL A 126 -8.64 -15.84 -5.09
C VAL A 126 -7.49 -15.73 -6.09
N SER A 127 -6.32 -15.22 -5.68
CA SER A 127 -5.11 -15.15 -6.51
C SER A 127 -4.24 -16.41 -6.41
N SER A 128 -4.78 -17.57 -6.02
CA SER A 128 -4.01 -18.78 -5.72
C SER A 128 -3.20 -19.34 -6.91
N SER A 129 -3.55 -18.98 -8.15
CA SER A 129 -2.81 -19.33 -9.37
C SER A 129 -1.96 -18.18 -9.94
N SER A 130 -1.97 -16.99 -9.32
CA SER A 130 -1.33 -15.79 -9.87
C SER A 130 0.21 -15.85 -9.79
N PRO A 131 0.91 -15.07 -10.63
CA PRO A 131 2.37 -14.95 -10.60
C PRO A 131 2.91 -14.56 -9.22
N GLY A 132 4.15 -14.96 -8.94
CA GLY A 132 4.80 -14.73 -7.64
C GLY A 132 4.76 -13.27 -7.17
N LYS A 133 4.96 -12.31 -8.09
CA LYS A 133 4.99 -10.87 -7.76
C LYS A 133 3.66 -10.35 -7.17
N VAL A 134 2.53 -10.68 -7.79
CA VAL A 134 1.20 -10.29 -7.29
C VAL A 134 0.98 -10.82 -5.87
N ARG A 135 1.38 -12.07 -5.64
CA ARG A 135 1.29 -12.67 -4.30
C ARG A 135 2.22 -11.99 -3.30
N SER A 136 3.40 -11.53 -3.71
CA SER A 136 4.30 -10.76 -2.85
C SER A 136 3.68 -9.44 -2.40
N ASP A 137 3.06 -8.69 -3.33
CA ASP A 137 2.36 -7.44 -3.03
C ASP A 137 1.21 -7.67 -2.03
N LEU A 138 0.40 -8.70 -2.26
CA LEU A 138 -0.71 -9.05 -1.36
C LEU A 138 -0.23 -9.53 0.02
N THR A 139 0.90 -10.24 0.07
CA THR A 139 1.53 -10.68 1.33
C THR A 139 2.03 -9.47 2.12
N LEU A 140 2.60 -8.47 1.44
CA LEU A 140 3.00 -7.22 2.08
C LEU A 140 1.78 -6.48 2.66
N LEU A 141 0.66 -6.39 1.94
CA LEU A 141 -0.59 -5.80 2.45
C LEU A 141 -1.12 -6.53 3.69
N LEU A 142 -1.12 -7.87 3.66
CA LEU A 142 -1.51 -8.68 4.81
C LEU A 142 -0.61 -8.39 6.02
N ALA A 143 0.71 -8.36 5.83
CA ALA A 143 1.65 -8.09 6.90
C ALA A 143 1.48 -6.68 7.49
N ARG A 144 1.22 -5.66 6.65
CA ARG A 144 0.92 -4.29 7.13
C ARG A 144 -0.35 -4.27 7.99
N SER A 145 -1.38 -5.00 7.55
CA SER A 145 -2.66 -5.12 8.26
C SER A 145 -2.49 -5.80 9.64
N LEU A 146 -1.65 -6.84 9.70
CA LEU A 146 -1.31 -7.51 10.95
C LEU A 146 -0.48 -6.62 11.88
N SER A 147 0.53 -5.93 11.37
CA SER A 147 1.35 -5.00 12.15
C SER A 147 0.56 -3.82 12.72
N MET A 148 -0.43 -3.31 11.97
CA MET A 148 -1.33 -2.25 12.45
C MET A 148 -2.16 -2.69 13.66
N GLN A 149 -2.49 -3.98 13.74
CA GLN A 149 -3.22 -4.58 14.86
C GLN A 149 -2.28 -5.02 16.01
N GLY A 150 -0.97 -4.81 15.89
CA GLY A 150 0.01 -5.30 16.86
C GLY A 150 0.31 -6.80 16.75
N HIS A 151 -0.20 -7.49 15.72
CA HIS A 151 0.04 -8.92 15.48
C HIS A 151 1.42 -9.15 14.80
N TYR A 152 2.49 -8.64 15.41
CA TYR A 152 3.83 -8.59 14.83
C TYR A 152 4.40 -9.98 14.50
N ALA A 153 4.16 -10.99 15.36
CA ALA A 153 4.61 -12.36 15.12
C ALA A 153 3.98 -12.96 13.84
N ALA A 154 2.69 -12.70 13.62
CA ALA A 154 2.00 -13.15 12.41
C ALA A 154 2.49 -12.39 11.16
N ALA A 155 2.77 -11.09 11.28
CA ALA A 155 3.35 -10.29 10.20
C ALA A 155 4.73 -10.84 9.79
N ILE A 156 5.60 -11.15 10.76
CA ILE A 156 6.91 -11.77 10.53
C ILE A 156 6.75 -13.11 9.79
N GLN A 157 5.83 -13.96 10.25
CA GLN A 157 5.58 -15.26 9.63
C GLN A 157 5.09 -15.11 8.18
N ALA A 158 4.16 -14.18 7.92
CA ALA A 158 3.64 -13.91 6.58
C ALA A 158 4.75 -13.45 5.63
N LEU A 159 5.64 -12.56 6.08
CA LEU A 159 6.75 -12.04 5.26
C LEU A 159 7.88 -13.06 5.05
N GLY A 160 7.98 -14.08 5.93
CA GLY A 160 8.99 -15.14 5.84
C GLY A 160 8.91 -16.01 4.59
N VAL A 161 7.79 -16.00 3.86
CA VAL A 161 7.58 -16.81 2.65
C VAL A 161 8.04 -16.12 1.37
N LEU A 162 8.42 -14.84 1.44
CA LEU A 162 8.85 -14.08 0.27
C LEU A 162 10.24 -14.53 -0.20
N PRO A 163 10.45 -14.74 -1.50
CA PRO A 163 11.73 -15.22 -2.02
C PRO A 163 12.79 -14.12 -1.95
N ASP A 164 13.91 -14.41 -1.27
CA ASP A 164 15.14 -13.63 -1.35
C ASP A 164 16.21 -14.41 -2.14
N ASN A 165 16.35 -14.06 -3.42
CA ASN A 165 17.28 -14.73 -4.34
C ASN A 165 18.66 -14.07 -4.40
N GLY A 166 19.04 -13.22 -3.43
CA GLY A 166 20.37 -12.62 -3.38
C GLY A 166 20.55 -11.38 -4.27
N LYS A 167 19.94 -11.38 -5.47
CA LYS A 167 20.14 -10.38 -6.54
C LYS A 167 18.93 -9.49 -6.81
N ASN A 168 17.84 -9.72 -6.07
CA ASN A 168 16.55 -9.13 -6.40
C ASN A 168 16.44 -7.72 -5.83
N THR A 169 16.54 -6.69 -6.67
CA THR A 169 16.24 -5.30 -6.31
C THR A 169 14.74 -5.01 -6.26
N ASP A 170 13.91 -6.06 -6.18
CA ASP A 170 12.46 -5.95 -6.09
C ASP A 170 12.06 -5.05 -4.92
N PRO A 171 11.42 -3.90 -5.20
CA PRO A 171 10.96 -2.98 -4.16
C PRO A 171 10.04 -3.63 -3.13
N VAL A 172 9.32 -4.70 -3.50
CA VAL A 172 8.45 -5.42 -2.57
C VAL A 172 9.25 -6.15 -1.51
N LEU A 173 10.38 -6.77 -1.89
CA LEU A 173 11.25 -7.46 -0.94
C LEU A 173 11.89 -6.47 0.03
N VAL A 174 12.36 -5.31 -0.46
CA VAL A 174 12.93 -4.26 0.38
C VAL A 174 11.90 -3.77 1.41
N ARG A 175 10.70 -3.39 0.96
CA ARG A 175 9.60 -2.97 1.85
C ARG A 175 9.20 -4.06 2.85
N ALA A 176 9.19 -5.32 2.42
CA ALA A 176 8.92 -6.46 3.29
C ALA A 176 9.99 -6.62 4.38
N LEU A 177 11.28 -6.50 4.04
CA LEU A 177 12.38 -6.57 5.00
C LEU A 177 12.29 -5.44 6.03
N VAL A 178 12.04 -4.20 5.58
CA VAL A 178 11.84 -3.04 6.47
C VAL A 178 10.64 -3.26 7.41
N LEU A 179 9.50 -3.70 6.88
CA LEU A 179 8.32 -3.98 7.69
C LEU A 179 8.55 -5.11 8.70
N ARG A 180 9.27 -6.17 8.29
CA ARG A 180 9.61 -7.29 9.19
C ARG A 180 10.57 -6.84 10.28
N ALA A 181 11.52 -5.97 9.97
CA ALA A 181 12.42 -5.37 10.95
C ALA A 181 11.67 -4.52 11.98
N GLY A 182 10.72 -3.68 11.53
CA GLY A 182 9.83 -2.94 12.42
C GLY A 182 9.03 -3.87 13.33
N ALA A 183 8.49 -4.97 12.80
CA ALA A 183 7.79 -5.98 13.61
C ALA A 183 8.73 -6.67 14.63
N TYR A 184 9.97 -6.99 14.25
CA TYR A 184 10.98 -7.52 15.18
C TYR A 184 11.31 -6.51 16.29
N ARG A 185 11.48 -5.23 15.95
CA ARG A 185 11.73 -4.15 16.91
C ARG A 185 10.62 -4.05 17.95
N GLN A 186 9.36 -4.14 17.53
CA GLN A 186 8.21 -4.10 18.45
C GLN A 186 8.17 -5.30 19.40
N LEU A 187 8.74 -6.44 18.99
CA LEU A 187 8.91 -7.63 19.84
C LEU A 187 10.20 -7.62 20.65
N GLY A 188 11.01 -6.54 20.60
CA GLY A 188 12.31 -6.44 21.28
C GLY A 188 13.42 -7.28 20.64
N ARG A 189 13.17 -7.89 19.48
CA ARG A 189 14.12 -8.73 18.74
C ARG A 189 15.01 -7.88 17.82
N ASN A 190 15.69 -6.89 18.40
CA ASN A 190 16.39 -5.85 17.63
C ASN A 190 17.51 -6.40 16.73
N ALA A 191 18.21 -7.46 17.16
CA ALA A 191 19.26 -8.08 16.36
C ALA A 191 18.71 -8.73 15.08
N ASP A 192 17.55 -9.37 15.15
CA ASP A 192 16.88 -9.96 13.99
C ASP A 192 16.39 -8.86 13.02
N GLY A 193 15.81 -7.79 13.56
CA GLY A 193 15.43 -6.63 12.76
C GLY A 193 16.63 -6.00 12.05
N LEU A 194 17.77 -5.90 12.72
CA LEU A 194 18.99 -5.34 12.14
C LEU A 194 19.50 -6.15 10.95
N VAL A 195 19.37 -7.48 10.99
CA VAL A 195 19.70 -8.35 9.85
C VAL A 195 18.84 -7.98 8.64
N ASP A 196 17.54 -7.79 8.84
CA ASP A 196 16.60 -7.47 7.77
C ASP A 196 16.84 -6.10 7.14
N VAL A 197 16.99 -5.02 7.93
CA VAL A 197 17.30 -3.69 7.36
C VAL A 197 18.68 -3.63 6.71
N THR A 198 19.66 -4.37 7.23
CA THR A 198 20.97 -4.48 6.57
C THR A 198 20.86 -5.18 5.23
N ARG A 199 20.00 -6.21 5.15
CA ARG A 199 19.71 -6.88 3.88
C ARG A 199 18.97 -5.95 2.91
N ALA A 200 17.98 -5.20 3.39
CA ALA A 200 17.27 -4.19 2.60
C ALA A 200 18.24 -3.17 1.99
N LEU A 201 19.15 -2.63 2.80
CA LEU A 201 20.17 -1.66 2.36
C LEU A 201 21.26 -2.27 1.47
N THR A 202 21.47 -3.58 1.53
CA THR A 202 22.32 -4.26 0.54
C THR A 202 21.67 -4.28 -0.84
N LEU A 203 20.33 -4.37 -0.89
CA LEU A 203 19.56 -4.39 -2.14
C LEU A 203 19.33 -2.97 -2.67
N GLN A 204 19.02 -2.02 -1.78
CA GLN A 204 18.78 -0.61 -2.09
C GLN A 204 19.48 0.27 -1.04
N PRO A 205 20.74 0.69 -1.29
CA PRO A 205 21.57 1.40 -0.30
C PRO A 205 21.01 2.73 0.20
N ASP A 206 20.17 3.38 -0.60
CA ASP A 206 19.59 4.70 -0.32
C ASP A 206 18.09 4.61 0.01
N ASP A 207 17.60 3.43 0.41
CA ASP A 207 16.23 3.28 0.89
C ASP A 207 16.07 3.99 2.24
N ILE A 208 15.30 5.09 2.22
CA ILE A 208 15.17 6.01 3.36
C ILE A 208 14.48 5.31 4.54
N GLU A 209 13.44 4.51 4.30
CA GLU A 209 12.73 3.79 5.37
C GLU A 209 13.66 2.77 6.06
N ALA A 210 14.46 2.04 5.29
CA ALA A 210 15.44 1.10 5.83
C ALA A 210 16.55 1.79 6.63
N LEU A 211 17.04 2.95 6.18
CA LEU A 211 18.03 3.75 6.93
C LEU A 211 17.48 4.24 8.26
N LEU A 212 16.27 4.83 8.25
CA LEU A 212 15.60 5.27 9.48
C LEU A 212 15.40 4.12 10.47
N GLU A 213 14.86 3.00 9.99
CA GLU A 213 14.60 1.83 10.83
C GLU A 213 15.90 1.22 11.37
N ARG A 214 16.98 1.21 10.58
CA ARG A 214 18.31 0.78 11.03
C ARG A 214 18.89 1.70 12.10
N GLY A 215 18.71 3.01 11.97
CA GLY A 215 19.10 3.98 12.98
C GLY A 215 18.43 3.70 14.32
N ILE A 216 17.11 3.52 14.32
CA ILE A 216 16.33 3.18 15.53
C ILE A 216 16.81 1.86 16.15
N LEU A 217 17.04 0.83 15.34
CA LEU A 217 17.54 -0.47 15.80
C LEU A 217 18.95 -0.38 16.39
N ASN A 218 19.82 0.44 15.80
CA ASN A 218 21.17 0.68 16.30
C ASN A 218 21.14 1.38 17.66
N VAL A 219 20.28 2.38 17.89
CA VAL A 219 20.09 2.98 19.23
C VAL A 219 19.67 1.93 20.25
N ARG A 220 18.71 1.07 19.91
CA ARG A 220 18.25 -0.02 20.81
C ARG A 220 19.32 -1.08 21.10
N LEU A 221 20.39 -1.10 20.30
CA LEU A 221 21.56 -1.97 20.46
C LEU A 221 22.79 -1.20 20.96
N THR A 222 22.61 0.03 21.44
CA THR A 222 23.65 0.94 21.94
C THR A 222 24.78 1.20 20.93
N ARG A 223 24.43 1.31 19.65
CA ARG A 223 25.31 1.54 18.49
C ARG A 223 25.10 2.94 17.92
N TYR A 224 25.32 3.94 18.76
CA TYR A 224 24.92 5.33 18.49
C TYR A 224 25.64 5.96 17.29
N ALA A 225 26.93 5.67 17.11
CA ALA A 225 27.69 6.15 15.96
C ALA A 225 27.12 5.64 14.63
N GLN A 226 26.72 4.36 14.58
CA GLN A 226 26.08 3.79 13.40
C GLN A 226 24.68 4.38 13.17
N ALA A 227 23.92 4.66 14.23
CA ALA A 227 22.62 5.30 14.11
C ALA A 227 22.71 6.71 13.49
N ARG A 228 23.62 7.55 14.00
CA ARG A 228 23.89 8.89 13.44
C ARG A 228 24.30 8.82 11.98
N SER A 229 25.21 7.92 11.64
CA SER A 229 25.62 7.70 10.24
C SER A 229 24.45 7.39 9.31
N ASP A 230 23.45 6.63 9.77
CA ASP A 230 22.25 6.33 8.99
C ASP A 230 21.32 7.55 8.87
N TRP A 231 21.13 8.30 9.95
CA TRP A 231 20.30 9.50 9.98
C TRP A 231 20.89 10.68 9.19
N ASP A 232 22.20 10.90 9.28
CA ASP A 232 22.95 11.82 8.42
C ASP A 232 22.72 11.51 6.94
N ARG A 233 22.70 10.21 6.58
CA ARG A 233 22.42 9.77 5.21
C ARG A 233 20.98 10.10 4.80
N VAL A 234 19.99 9.89 5.67
CA VAL A 234 18.60 10.27 5.43
C VAL A 234 18.46 11.78 5.21
N ILE A 235 19.10 12.59 6.06
CA ILE A 235 19.10 14.05 5.96
C ILE A 235 19.73 14.51 4.65
N ALA A 236 20.81 13.87 4.21
CA ALA A 236 21.45 14.19 2.93
C ALA A 236 20.60 13.81 1.70
N LEU A 237 19.83 12.71 1.77
CA LEU A 237 18.98 12.23 0.68
C LEU A 237 17.69 13.04 0.51
N ALA A 238 17.08 13.48 1.62
CA ALA A 238 15.80 14.19 1.62
C ALA A 238 15.78 15.37 2.61
N PRO A 239 16.63 16.40 2.43
CA PRO A 239 16.89 17.43 3.45
C PRO A 239 15.66 18.23 3.90
N ASP A 240 14.66 18.37 3.03
CA ASP A 240 13.41 19.08 3.28
C ASP A 240 12.20 18.14 3.45
N GLY A 241 12.44 16.82 3.48
CA GLY A 241 11.43 15.78 3.62
C GLY A 241 11.01 15.55 5.09
N HIS A 242 9.87 14.87 5.25
CA HIS A 242 9.39 14.46 6.57
C HIS A 242 10.38 13.52 7.26
N GLU A 243 11.05 12.68 6.48
CA GLU A 243 12.02 11.68 6.94
C GLU A 243 13.28 12.33 7.52
N ALA A 244 13.77 13.43 6.92
CA ALA A 244 14.88 14.18 7.50
C ALA A 244 14.50 14.90 8.79
N TYR A 245 13.24 15.34 8.91
CA TYR A 245 12.75 15.88 10.18
C TYR A 245 12.76 14.81 11.28
N LEU A 246 12.31 13.59 10.99
CA LEU A 246 12.37 12.46 11.94
C LEU A 246 13.82 12.12 12.31
N ALA A 247 14.71 12.03 11.33
CA ALA A 247 16.14 11.77 11.56
C ALA A 247 16.78 12.81 12.50
N ARG A 248 16.54 14.11 12.26
CA ARG A 248 17.02 15.19 13.14
C ARG A 248 16.43 15.12 14.55
N GLN A 249 15.16 14.74 14.67
CA GLN A 249 14.51 14.56 15.96
C GLN A 249 15.18 13.43 16.75
N ASP A 250 15.44 12.29 16.11
CA ASP A 250 16.09 11.15 16.74
C ASP A 250 17.54 11.48 17.15
N GLU A 251 18.28 12.24 16.33
CA GLU A 251 19.61 12.76 16.67
C GLU A 251 19.59 13.69 17.88
N ALA A 252 18.64 14.63 17.92
CA ALA A 252 18.51 15.56 19.03
C ALA A 252 18.16 14.85 20.35
N VAL A 253 17.33 13.80 20.29
CA VAL A 253 17.05 12.96 21.45
C VAL A 253 18.33 12.28 21.94
N LEU A 254 19.13 11.75 21.02
CA LEU A 254 20.39 11.09 21.35
C LEU A 254 21.43 12.06 21.94
N ASP A 255 21.51 13.30 21.43
CA ASP A 255 22.40 14.35 21.98
C ASP A 255 22.01 14.81 23.38
N SER A 256 20.74 14.69 23.75
CA SER A 256 20.23 15.13 25.04
C SER A 256 20.49 14.15 26.18
N ASP A 257 20.99 12.95 25.88
CA ASP A 257 21.25 11.89 26.85
C ASP A 257 22.71 11.91 27.32
N PRO A 258 22.98 12.24 28.60
CA PRO A 258 24.35 12.40 29.12
C PRO A 258 25.09 11.08 29.34
N ASP A 259 24.43 9.92 29.23
CA ASP A 259 25.03 8.61 29.50
C ASP A 259 25.67 7.97 28.24
N GLN A 260 25.92 8.76 27.18
CA GLN A 260 26.26 8.27 25.84
C GLN A 260 27.72 8.49 25.40
N ASP A 261 28.58 9.02 26.27
CA ASP A 261 30.06 9.17 26.11
C ASP A 261 30.84 7.95 26.66
#